data_AF-A0A7W0UDC7-F1
#
_entry.id   AF-A0A7W0UDC7-F1
#
_cell.length_a   1.000
_cell.length_b   1.000
_cell.length_c   1.000
_cell.angle_alpha   90.00
_cell.angle_beta   90.00
_cell.angle_gamma   90.00
#
_symmetry.space_group_name_H-M   'P 1'
#
loop_
_entity.id
_entity.type
_entity.pdbx_description
1 polymer ?
#
loop_
_entity_poly.entity_id
_entity_poly.type
_entity_poly.pdbx_seq_one_letter_code
_entity_poly.pdbx_strand_id
1 'polypeptide(L)'
;MNRKEIQRKIELAETNRREAAARVEATRKRLEELEEQRAEVLGESELARRALTDFERLSEQSRQELATIDLEAATQERDRIVTEAAAALEAAVTLLGEIGARRSAVVEAHQRLAALNPEARSPVPEEPNILDGPWQRMVSAVKSQLDEKLEADLVDAAARSYTGQAINALPEHLRTLATLRRKELQRRSIRRPS
;
A
#
# COMPACT_ATOMS: atom_id res chain seq x y z
N MET A 1 -91.02 -34.28 31.38
CA MET A 1 -90.14 -34.17 30.21
C MET A 1 -90.59 -35.18 29.17
N ASN A 2 -91.01 -34.73 28.00
CA ASN A 2 -91.69 -35.56 26.99
C ASN A 2 -90.66 -36.20 26.03
N ARG A 3 -90.90 -37.42 25.56
CA ARG A 3 -90.03 -38.15 24.60
C ARG A 3 -89.70 -37.32 23.35
N LYS A 4 -90.65 -36.49 22.89
CA LYS A 4 -90.46 -35.57 21.76
C LYS A 4 -89.44 -34.46 22.05
N GLU A 5 -89.35 -33.98 23.28
CA GLU A 5 -88.39 -32.94 23.69
C GLU A 5 -86.97 -33.52 23.76
N ILE A 6 -86.84 -34.76 24.23
CA ILE A 6 -85.57 -35.49 24.25
C ILE A 6 -85.08 -35.75 22.82
N GLN A 7 -85.96 -36.19 21.92
CA GLN A 7 -85.63 -36.42 20.51
C GLN A 7 -85.11 -35.15 19.82
N ARG A 8 -85.80 -34.01 19.99
CA ARG A 8 -85.36 -32.71 19.43
C ARG A 8 -83.99 -32.27 19.98
N LYS A 9 -83.72 -32.50 21.28
CA LYS A 9 -82.42 -32.20 21.88
C LYS A 9 -81.31 -33.06 21.28
N ILE A 10 -81.57 -34.35 21.01
CA ILE A 10 -80.62 -35.25 20.35
C ILE A 10 -80.36 -34.78 18.92
N GLU A 11 -81.40 -34.47 18.14
CA GLU A 11 -81.26 -33.98 16.75
C GLU A 11 -80.45 -32.67 16.68
N LEU A 12 -80.72 -31.72 17.59
CA LEU A 12 -79.98 -30.47 17.70
C LEU A 12 -78.52 -30.72 18.10
N ALA A 13 -78.27 -31.60 19.08
CA ALA A 13 -76.92 -31.96 19.51
C ALA A 13 -76.14 -32.67 18.40
N GLU A 14 -76.78 -33.54 17.62
CA GLU A 14 -76.16 -34.20 16.46
C GLU A 14 -75.80 -33.21 15.35
N THR A 15 -76.67 -32.23 15.10
CA THR A 15 -76.44 -31.18 14.12
C THR A 15 -75.26 -30.30 14.55
N ASN A 16 -75.26 -29.84 15.80
CA ASN A 16 -74.16 -29.08 16.38
C ASN A 16 -72.84 -29.87 16.37
N ARG A 17 -72.89 -31.19 16.62
CA ARG A 17 -71.71 -32.05 16.55
C ARG A 17 -71.16 -32.16 15.13
N ARG A 18 -72.03 -32.29 14.12
CA ARG A 18 -71.62 -32.33 12.71
C ARG A 18 -71.01 -31.00 12.27
N GLU A 19 -71.61 -29.88 12.66
CA GLU A 19 -71.06 -28.54 12.38
C GLU A 19 -69.72 -28.31 13.07
N ALA A 20 -69.60 -28.69 14.34
CA ALA A 20 -68.34 -28.60 15.08
C ALA A 20 -67.26 -29.48 14.44
N ALA A 21 -67.58 -30.71 14.05
CA ALA A 21 -66.66 -31.59 13.34
C ALA A 21 -66.22 -30.99 11.99
N ALA A 22 -67.15 -30.44 11.21
CA ALA A 22 -66.81 -29.78 9.94
C ALA A 22 -65.90 -28.56 10.14
N ARG A 23 -66.11 -27.78 11.21
CA ARG A 23 -65.23 -26.66 11.57
C ARG A 23 -63.84 -27.14 11.95
N VAL A 24 -63.73 -28.19 12.77
CA VAL A 24 -62.45 -28.78 13.16
C VAL A 24 -61.68 -29.25 11.93
N GLU A 25 -62.32 -29.98 11.02
CA GLU A 25 -61.68 -30.44 9.77
C GLU A 25 -61.26 -29.28 8.86
N ALA A 26 -62.08 -28.23 8.73
CA ALA A 26 -61.71 -27.03 7.98
C ALA A 26 -60.50 -26.31 8.60
N THR A 27 -60.47 -26.16 9.93
CA THR A 27 -59.32 -25.56 10.62
C THR A 27 -58.07 -26.42 10.53
N ARG A 28 -58.21 -27.75 10.54
CA ARG A 28 -57.09 -28.68 10.39
C ARG A 28 -56.44 -28.55 9.02
N LYS A 29 -57.22 -28.56 7.94
CA LYS A 29 -56.71 -28.35 6.58
C LYS A 29 -56.01 -27.01 6.45
N ARG A 30 -56.58 -25.95 7.03
CA ARG A 30 -55.96 -24.63 7.01
C ARG A 30 -54.63 -24.60 7.77
N LEU A 31 -54.51 -25.34 8.87
CA LEU A 31 -53.27 -25.47 9.61
C LEU A 31 -52.21 -26.20 8.76
N GLU A 32 -52.59 -27.31 8.10
CA GLU A 32 -51.72 -28.06 7.20
C GLU A 32 -51.19 -27.17 6.05
N GLU A 33 -52.06 -26.39 5.40
CA GLU A 33 -51.64 -25.40 4.37
C GLU A 33 -50.65 -24.36 4.90
N LEU A 34 -50.88 -23.82 6.11
CA LEU A 34 -49.98 -22.83 6.72
C LEU A 34 -48.63 -23.45 7.12
N GLU A 35 -48.62 -24.72 7.52
CA GLU A 35 -47.40 -25.45 7.82
C GLU A 35 -46.56 -25.70 6.56
N GLU A 36 -47.20 -26.05 5.43
CA GLU A 36 -46.54 -26.17 4.13
C GLU A 36 -45.93 -24.84 3.68
N GLN A 37 -46.70 -23.74 3.74
CA GLN A 37 -46.20 -22.40 3.40
C GLN A 37 -45.03 -21.99 4.31
N ARG A 38 -45.12 -22.30 5.61
CA ARG A 38 -44.02 -22.03 6.55
C ARG A 38 -42.76 -22.83 6.17
N ALA A 39 -42.91 -24.09 5.78
CA ALA A 39 -41.78 -24.92 5.37
C ALA A 39 -41.12 -24.38 4.08
N GLU A 40 -41.91 -23.93 3.11
CA GLU A 40 -41.42 -23.31 1.87
C GLU A 40 -40.62 -22.03 2.15
N VAL A 41 -41.20 -21.09 2.92
CA VAL A 41 -40.52 -19.83 3.28
C VAL A 41 -39.23 -20.07 4.08
N LEU A 42 -39.20 -21.08 4.96
CA LEU A 42 -37.97 -21.45 5.66
C LEU A 42 -36.91 -21.98 4.70
N GLY A 43 -37.30 -22.83 3.74
CA GLY A 43 -36.40 -23.32 2.69
C GLY A 43 -35.82 -22.18 1.85
N GLU A 44 -36.66 -21.24 1.39
CA GLU A 44 -36.22 -20.04 0.67
C GLU A 44 -35.27 -19.18 1.51
N SER A 45 -35.59 -18.98 2.79
CA SER A 45 -34.74 -18.20 3.70
C SER A 45 -33.38 -18.87 3.92
N GLU A 46 -33.31 -20.21 3.99
CA GLU A 46 -32.05 -20.92 4.11
C GLU A 46 -31.19 -20.78 2.85
N LEU A 47 -31.81 -20.88 1.67
CA LEU A 47 -31.12 -20.65 0.39
C LEU A 47 -30.59 -19.21 0.29
N ALA A 48 -31.41 -18.22 0.64
CA ALA A 48 -31.00 -16.82 0.65
C ALA A 48 -29.85 -16.55 1.62
N ARG A 49 -29.85 -17.17 2.81
CA ARG A 49 -28.74 -17.07 3.77
C ARG A 49 -27.45 -17.67 3.23
N ARG A 50 -27.52 -18.85 2.58
CA ARG A 50 -26.34 -19.47 1.95
C ARG A 50 -25.78 -18.58 0.84
N ALA A 51 -26.65 -18.06 -0.02
CA ALA A 51 -26.26 -17.14 -1.08
C ALA A 51 -25.60 -15.86 -0.52
N LEU A 52 -26.14 -15.28 0.55
CA LEU A 52 -25.55 -14.12 1.21
C LEU A 52 -24.12 -14.41 1.70
N THR A 53 -23.91 -15.52 2.40
CA THR A 53 -22.58 -15.93 2.87
C THR A 53 -21.61 -16.16 1.71
N ASP A 54 -22.06 -16.76 0.62
CA ASP A 54 -21.23 -16.96 -0.58
C ASP A 54 -20.83 -15.62 -1.23
N PHE A 55 -21.75 -14.67 -1.33
CA PHE A 55 -21.46 -13.33 -1.85
C PHE A 55 -20.55 -12.53 -0.92
N GLU A 56 -20.71 -12.63 0.40
CA GLU A 56 -19.81 -12.01 1.38
C GLU A 56 -18.39 -12.55 1.22
N ARG A 57 -18.24 -13.88 1.09
CA ARG A 57 -16.94 -14.52 0.86
C ARG A 57 -16.33 -14.08 -0.47
N LEU A 58 -17.12 -14.05 -1.55
CA LEU A 58 -16.65 -13.61 -2.86
C LEU A 58 -16.20 -12.14 -2.80
N SER A 59 -16.97 -11.27 -2.14
CA SER A 59 -16.60 -9.86 -1.99
C SER A 59 -15.29 -9.67 -1.23
N GLU A 60 -15.07 -10.45 -0.17
CA GLU A 60 -13.82 -10.41 0.59
C GLU A 60 -12.65 -10.94 -0.23
N GLN A 61 -12.82 -12.03 -0.98
CA GLN A 61 -11.81 -12.56 -1.90
C GLN A 61 -11.43 -11.53 -2.96
N SER A 62 -12.42 -10.91 -3.61
CA SER A 62 -12.16 -9.88 -4.63
C SER A 62 -11.47 -8.64 -4.05
N ARG A 63 -11.74 -8.25 -2.80
CA ARG A 63 -11.02 -7.16 -2.13
C ARG A 63 -9.55 -7.52 -1.89
N GLN A 64 -9.27 -8.75 -1.48
CA GLN A 64 -7.90 -9.23 -1.27
C GLN A 64 -7.11 -9.34 -2.57
N GLU A 65 -7.76 -9.82 -3.64
CA GLU A 65 -7.18 -9.84 -4.99
C GLU A 65 -6.87 -8.42 -5.47
N LEU A 66 -7.80 -7.48 -5.34
CA LEU A 66 -7.58 -6.08 -5.72
C LEU A 66 -6.41 -5.45 -4.93
N ALA A 67 -6.36 -5.67 -3.62
CA ALA A 67 -5.27 -5.16 -2.78
C ALA A 67 -3.90 -5.75 -3.19
N THR A 68 -3.89 -7.01 -3.66
CA THR A 68 -2.67 -7.65 -4.17
C THR A 68 -2.23 -7.02 -5.47
N ILE A 69 -3.15 -6.81 -6.42
CA ILE A 69 -2.87 -6.15 -7.70
C ILE A 69 -2.38 -4.72 -7.49
N ASP A 70 -3.01 -3.95 -6.60
CA ASP A 70 -2.60 -2.58 -6.28
C ASP A 70 -1.20 -2.55 -5.67
N LEU A 71 -0.88 -3.49 -4.78
CA LEU A 71 0.46 -3.61 -4.19
C LEU A 71 1.52 -3.98 -5.24
N GLU A 72 1.21 -4.91 -6.15
CA GLU A 72 2.10 -5.30 -7.25
C GLU A 72 2.35 -4.12 -8.19
N ALA A 73 1.29 -3.40 -8.60
CA ALA A 73 1.40 -2.22 -9.45
C ALA A 73 2.23 -1.11 -8.81
N ALA A 74 1.99 -0.82 -7.52
CA ALA A 74 2.78 0.17 -6.78
C ALA A 74 4.25 -0.24 -6.65
N THR A 75 4.52 -1.54 -6.48
CA THR A 75 5.88 -2.09 -6.40
C THR A 75 6.59 -1.99 -7.75
N GLN A 76 5.92 -2.36 -8.83
CA GLN A 76 6.46 -2.24 -10.19
C GLN A 76 6.76 -0.80 -10.56
N GLU A 77 5.87 0.14 -10.23
CA GLU A 77 6.09 1.57 -10.49
C GLU A 77 7.27 2.11 -9.68
N ARG A 78 7.39 1.74 -8.40
CA ARG A 78 8.55 2.08 -7.58
C ARG A 78 9.84 1.57 -8.23
N ASP A 79 9.87 0.31 -8.63
CA ASP A 79 11.06 -0.33 -9.19
C ASP A 79 11.44 0.26 -10.57
N ARG A 80 10.43 0.62 -11.37
CA ARG A 80 10.61 1.37 -12.62
C ARG A 80 11.25 2.73 -12.35
N ILE A 81 10.70 3.53 -11.43
CA ILE A 81 11.24 4.84 -11.05
C ILE A 81 12.69 4.72 -10.56
N VAL A 82 12.99 3.73 -9.72
CA VAL A 82 14.35 3.49 -9.22
C VAL A 82 15.30 3.13 -10.35
N THR A 83 14.87 2.28 -11.28
CA THR A 83 15.68 1.88 -12.45
C THR A 83 15.93 3.07 -13.38
N GLU A 84 14.92 3.89 -13.63
CA GLU A 84 15.03 5.12 -14.43
C GLU A 84 15.97 6.13 -13.78
N ALA A 85 15.87 6.32 -12.46
CA ALA A 85 16.77 7.18 -11.71
C ALA A 85 18.23 6.68 -11.76
N ALA A 86 18.44 5.36 -11.62
CA ALA A 86 19.78 4.77 -11.74
C ALA A 86 20.37 4.97 -13.15
N ALA A 87 19.57 4.74 -14.20
CA ALA A 87 20.00 4.97 -15.57
C ALA A 87 20.33 6.45 -15.84
N ALA A 88 19.55 7.37 -15.28
CA ALA A 88 19.81 8.81 -15.39
C ALA A 88 21.13 9.21 -14.70
N LEU A 89 21.45 8.61 -13.55
CA LEU A 89 22.72 8.84 -12.86
C LEU A 89 23.92 8.34 -13.68
N GLU A 90 23.83 7.13 -14.25
CA GLU A 90 24.88 6.58 -15.13
C GLU A 90 25.11 7.46 -16.38
N ALA A 91 24.01 7.95 -16.98
CA ALA A 91 24.09 8.90 -18.09
C ALA A 91 24.78 10.22 -17.66
N ALA A 92 24.47 10.74 -16.47
CA ALA A 92 25.10 11.96 -15.96
C ALA A 92 26.61 11.76 -15.72
N VAL A 93 27.03 10.62 -15.17
CA VAL A 93 28.45 10.27 -14.99
C VAL A 93 29.17 10.18 -16.33
N THR A 94 28.53 9.56 -17.34
CA THR A 94 29.08 9.47 -18.69
C THR A 94 29.31 10.86 -19.30
N LEU A 95 28.29 11.73 -19.22
CA LEU A 95 28.37 13.11 -19.71
C LEU A 95 29.48 13.92 -19.00
N LEU A 96 29.70 13.68 -17.70
CA LEU A 96 30.80 14.29 -16.97
C LEU A 96 32.16 13.83 -17.49
N GLY A 97 32.30 12.55 -17.81
CA GLY A 97 33.47 12.01 -18.49
C GLY A 97 33.73 12.69 -19.83
N GLU A 98 32.69 12.89 -20.64
CA GLU A 98 32.81 13.60 -21.91
C GLU A 98 33.24 15.07 -21.74
N ILE A 99 32.71 15.77 -20.74
CA ILE A 99 33.13 17.14 -20.42
C ILE A 99 34.63 17.15 -20.08
N GLY A 100 35.10 16.20 -19.27
CA GLY A 100 36.52 16.03 -18.96
C GLY A 100 37.37 15.81 -20.21
N ALA A 101 36.94 14.92 -21.12
CA ALA A 101 37.64 14.68 -22.38
C ALA A 101 37.70 15.93 -23.28
N ARG A 102 36.60 16.69 -23.37
CA ARG A 102 36.55 17.95 -24.13
C ARG A 102 37.49 19.01 -23.54
N ARG A 103 37.54 19.13 -22.21
CA ARG A 103 38.49 20.02 -21.51
C ARG A 103 39.94 19.67 -21.83
N SER A 104 40.29 18.38 -21.77
CA SER A 104 41.62 17.91 -22.15
C SER A 104 41.96 18.21 -23.62
N ALA A 105 41.01 18.00 -24.54
CA ALA A 105 41.21 18.30 -25.96
C ALA A 105 41.47 19.79 -26.22
N VAL A 106 40.81 20.69 -25.48
CA VAL A 106 41.07 22.14 -25.56
C VAL A 106 42.50 22.47 -25.09
N VAL A 107 42.94 21.87 -23.99
CA VAL A 107 44.32 22.04 -23.48
C VAL A 107 45.35 21.54 -24.50
N GLU A 108 45.13 20.37 -25.09
CA GLU A 108 46.01 19.83 -26.14
C GLU A 108 46.04 20.73 -27.38
N ALA A 109 44.89 21.22 -27.84
CA ALA A 109 44.83 22.14 -28.98
C ALA A 109 45.61 23.42 -28.70
N HIS A 110 45.52 23.95 -27.47
CA HIS A 110 46.27 25.11 -27.05
C HIS A 110 47.79 24.85 -27.03
N GLN A 111 48.23 23.71 -26.49
CA GLN A 111 49.64 23.30 -26.50
C GLN A 111 50.19 23.17 -27.94
N ARG A 112 49.41 22.60 -28.86
CA ARG A 112 49.78 22.52 -30.28
C ARG A 112 49.92 23.91 -30.92
N LEU A 113 49.01 24.84 -30.62
CA LEU A 113 49.10 26.21 -31.10
C LEU A 113 50.35 26.93 -30.58
N ALA A 114 50.67 26.77 -29.30
CA ALA A 114 51.87 27.35 -28.70
C ALA A 114 53.17 26.78 -29.32
N ALA A 115 53.19 25.48 -29.66
CA ALA A 115 54.33 24.86 -30.33
C ALA A 115 54.54 25.37 -31.77
N LEU A 116 53.44 25.66 -32.49
CA LEU A 116 53.48 26.17 -33.86
C LEU A 116 53.79 27.68 -33.95
N ASN A 117 53.48 28.44 -32.91
CA ASN A 117 53.76 29.87 -32.84
C ASN A 117 54.24 30.29 -31.44
N PRO A 118 55.54 30.11 -31.14
CA PRO A 118 56.10 30.38 -29.81
C PRO A 118 56.08 31.86 -29.41
N GLU A 119 56.09 32.77 -30.39
CA GLU A 119 56.05 34.22 -30.15
C GLU A 119 54.62 34.73 -29.91
N ALA A 120 53.60 34.02 -30.41
CA ALA A 120 52.23 34.21 -29.98
C ALA A 120 52.05 33.62 -28.58
N ARG A 121 52.45 34.39 -27.56
CA ARG A 121 52.08 34.17 -26.15
C ARG A 121 50.57 34.37 -25.99
N SER A 122 49.76 33.49 -26.56
CA SER A 122 48.36 33.42 -26.23
C SER A 122 48.26 32.65 -24.92
N PRO A 123 47.82 33.26 -23.80
CA PRO A 123 47.59 32.51 -22.57
C PRO A 123 46.55 31.41 -22.85
N VAL A 124 46.66 30.27 -22.16
CA VAL A 124 45.58 29.28 -22.13
C VAL A 124 44.32 30.05 -21.74
N PRO A 125 43.29 30.11 -22.60
CA PRO A 125 42.07 30.80 -22.21
C PRO A 125 41.55 30.12 -20.94
N GLU A 126 41.29 30.90 -19.90
CA GLU A 126 40.55 30.42 -18.74
C GLU A 126 39.24 29.78 -19.26
N GLU A 127 38.78 28.75 -18.54
CA GLU A 127 37.54 28.09 -18.90
C GLU A 127 36.46 29.17 -19.14
N PRO A 128 35.72 29.12 -20.25
CA PRO A 128 34.74 30.17 -20.53
C PRO A 128 33.79 30.28 -19.34
N ASN A 129 33.64 31.49 -18.78
CA ASN A 129 32.72 31.76 -17.65
C ASN A 129 31.28 31.27 -17.89
N ILE A 130 30.94 30.98 -19.16
CA ILE A 130 29.69 30.33 -19.59
C ILE A 130 29.47 28.97 -18.89
N LEU A 131 30.55 28.25 -18.54
CA LEU A 131 30.49 26.95 -17.85
C LEU A 131 30.37 27.07 -16.32
N ASP A 132 30.77 28.19 -15.74
CA ASP A 132 30.79 28.37 -14.28
C ASP A 132 29.40 28.22 -13.66
N GLY A 133 28.38 28.84 -14.26
CA GLY A 133 27.01 28.78 -13.77
C GLY A 133 26.43 27.36 -13.74
N PRO A 134 26.41 26.63 -14.88
CA PRO A 134 26.03 25.22 -14.91
C PRO A 134 26.82 24.34 -13.95
N TRP A 135 28.15 24.54 -13.86
CA TRP A 135 29.02 23.77 -12.98
C TRP A 135 28.70 24.00 -11.50
N GLN A 136 28.53 25.26 -11.08
CA GLN A 136 28.16 25.59 -9.71
C GLN A 136 26.80 25.01 -9.30
N ARG A 137 25.80 25.03 -10.19
CA ARG A 137 24.50 24.40 -9.93
C ARG A 137 24.64 22.91 -9.69
N MET A 138 25.43 22.22 -10.52
CA MET A 138 25.68 20.79 -10.35
C MET A 138 26.43 20.48 -9.04
N VAL A 139 27.49 21.24 -8.73
CA VAL A 139 28.24 21.08 -7.47
C VAL A 139 27.33 21.30 -6.27
N SER A 140 26.46 22.32 -6.30
CA SER A 140 25.51 22.60 -5.23
C SER A 140 24.52 21.45 -5.04
N ALA A 141 23.99 20.89 -6.14
CA ALA A 141 23.06 19.76 -6.08
C ALA A 141 23.72 18.51 -5.49
N VAL A 142 24.93 18.18 -5.94
CA VAL A 142 25.69 17.03 -5.43
C VAL A 142 26.06 17.20 -3.97
N LYS A 143 26.49 18.41 -3.56
CA LYS A 143 26.81 18.70 -2.15
C LYS A 143 25.59 18.53 -1.25
N SER A 144 24.44 19.10 -1.63
CA SER A 144 23.19 18.93 -0.87
C SER A 144 22.85 17.45 -0.65
N GLN A 145 22.96 16.63 -1.71
CA GLN A 145 22.68 15.20 -1.62
C GLN A 145 23.71 14.44 -0.76
N LEU A 146 24.99 14.82 -0.84
CA LEU A 146 26.05 14.23 -0.01
C LEU A 146 25.88 14.59 1.47
N ASP A 147 25.54 15.85 1.77
CA ASP A 147 25.32 16.33 3.12
C ASP A 147 24.13 15.58 3.75
N GLU A 148 23.00 15.49 3.04
CA GLU A 148 21.81 14.73 3.48
C GLU A 148 22.15 13.26 3.75
N LYS A 149 22.91 12.62 2.85
CA LYS A 149 23.33 11.22 3.01
C LYS A 149 24.27 11.03 4.19
N LEU A 150 25.25 11.94 4.34
CA LEU A 150 26.21 11.89 5.44
C LEU A 150 25.50 12.08 6.79
N GLU A 151 24.55 13.02 6.87
CA GLU A 151 23.73 13.20 8.07
C GLU A 151 22.97 11.92 8.43
N ALA A 152 22.34 11.27 7.43
CA ALA A 152 21.64 10.00 7.63
C ALA A 152 22.59 8.87 8.10
N ASP A 153 23.77 8.75 7.49
CA ASP A 153 24.79 7.76 7.85
C ASP A 153 25.35 8.00 9.25
N LEU A 154 25.59 9.26 9.64
CA LEU A 154 26.02 9.66 10.98
C LEU A 154 24.94 9.33 12.02
N VAL A 155 23.67 9.59 11.70
CA VAL A 155 22.52 9.25 12.55
C VAL A 155 22.44 7.74 12.76
N ASP A 156 22.56 6.93 11.69
CA ASP A 156 22.46 5.48 11.79
C ASP A 156 23.68 4.87 12.51
N ALA A 157 24.90 5.36 12.24
CA ALA A 157 26.12 4.96 12.93
C ALA A 157 26.06 5.27 14.44
N ALA A 158 25.61 6.48 14.80
CA ALA A 158 25.45 6.87 16.20
C ALA A 158 24.38 6.04 16.91
N ALA A 159 23.25 5.77 16.23
CA ALA A 159 22.16 4.95 16.75
C ALA A 159 22.58 3.49 17.01
N ARG A 160 23.47 2.94 16.18
CA ARG A 160 24.05 1.60 16.34
C ARG A 160 25.20 1.51 17.34
N SER A 161 25.71 2.64 17.81
CA SER A 161 26.81 2.64 18.77
C SER A 161 26.42 1.91 20.06
N TYR A 162 27.34 1.09 20.56
CA TYR A 162 27.11 0.24 21.74
C TYR A 162 26.72 1.07 22.98
N THR A 163 27.52 2.10 23.28
CA THR A 163 27.36 2.93 24.50
C THR A 163 26.39 4.10 24.35
N GLY A 164 26.01 4.49 23.13
CA GLY A 164 25.19 5.69 22.89
C GLY A 164 25.89 7.02 23.02
N GLN A 165 27.16 7.02 23.42
CA GLN A 165 27.94 8.25 23.51
C GLN A 165 28.11 8.92 22.14
N ALA A 166 28.09 8.13 21.05
CA ALA A 166 28.14 8.67 19.69
C ALA A 166 26.95 9.57 19.36
N ILE A 167 25.77 9.38 19.99
CA ILE A 167 24.61 10.27 19.79
C ILE A 167 24.92 11.66 20.37
N ASN A 168 25.60 11.73 21.51
CA ASN A 168 25.94 13.01 22.15
C ASN A 168 27.02 13.78 21.38
N ALA A 169 27.84 13.08 20.60
CA ALA A 169 28.86 13.67 19.73
C ALA A 169 28.27 14.28 18.44
N LEU A 170 27.00 14.03 18.13
CA LEU A 170 26.34 14.63 16.96
C LEU A 170 25.98 16.11 17.20
N PRO A 171 25.90 16.90 16.12
CA PRO A 171 25.23 18.21 16.12
C PRO A 171 23.81 18.12 16.68
N GLU A 172 23.36 19.19 17.36
CA GLU A 172 22.10 19.20 18.09
C GLU A 172 20.88 18.75 17.27
N HIS A 173 20.79 19.22 16.01
CA HIS A 173 19.70 18.88 15.09
C HIS A 173 19.63 17.38 14.74
N LEU A 174 20.74 16.64 14.83
CA LEU A 174 20.79 15.19 14.52
C LEU A 174 20.59 14.29 15.75
N ARG A 175 20.77 14.80 16.97
CA ARG A 175 20.67 13.99 18.21
C ARG A 175 19.29 13.38 18.38
N THR A 176 18.24 14.15 18.08
CA THR A 176 16.85 13.71 18.18
C THR A 176 16.58 12.57 17.20
N LEU A 177 17.05 12.71 15.95
CA LEU A 177 16.90 11.68 14.91
C LEU A 177 17.62 10.38 15.29
N ALA A 178 18.87 10.48 15.76
CA ALA A 178 19.64 9.32 16.20
C ALA A 178 19.04 8.61 17.42
N THR A 179 18.44 9.37 18.35
CA THR A 179 17.73 8.79 19.51
C THR A 179 16.47 8.03 19.08
N LEU A 180 15.67 8.57 18.17
CA LEU A 180 14.50 7.89 17.63
C LEU A 180 14.90 6.63 16.86
N ARG A 181 15.92 6.73 16.02
CA ARG A 181 16.46 5.61 15.25
C ARG A 181 16.94 4.48 16.15
N ARG A 182 17.65 4.79 17.25
CA ARG A 182 18.08 3.79 18.23
C ARG A 182 16.91 3.06 18.88
N LYS A 183 15.86 3.80 19.29
CA LYS A 183 14.64 3.19 19.85
C LYS A 183 13.97 2.26 18.85
N GLU A 184 13.95 2.63 17.58
CA GLU A 184 13.42 1.79 16.51
C GLU A 184 14.24 0.49 16.35
N LEU A 185 15.57 0.59 16.30
CA LEU A 185 16.46 -0.57 16.21
C LEU A 185 16.29 -1.52 17.40
N GLN A 186 16.16 -0.98 18.62
CA GLN A 186 15.88 -1.78 19.83
C GLN A 186 14.51 -2.47 19.78
N ARG A 187 13.47 -1.79 19.29
CA ARG A 187 12.14 -2.40 19.12
C ARG A 187 12.18 -3.53 18.10
N ARG A 188 12.91 -3.36 16.99
CA ARG A 188 13.09 -4.39 15.95
C ARG A 188 13.87 -5.59 16.48
N SER A 189 14.90 -5.39 17.31
CA SER A 189 15.64 -6.49 17.92
C SER A 189 14.81 -7.30 18.92
N ILE A 190 13.90 -6.65 19.65
CA ILE A 190 12.99 -7.34 20.60
C ILE A 190 11.90 -8.14 19.86
N ARG A 191 11.45 -7.68 18.68
CA ARG A 191 10.38 -8.32 17.89
C ARG A 191 10.82 -9.49 17.00
N ARG A 192 12.13 -9.77 16.92
CA ARG A 192 12.64 -11.02 16.33
C ARG A 192 12.98 -12.00 17.46
N PRO A 193 12.02 -12.81 17.97
CA PRO A 193 12.40 -14.05 18.60
C PRO A 193 12.92 -14.99 17.49
N SER A 194 14.05 -15.61 17.75
CA SER A 194 14.68 -16.65 16.95
C SER A 194 13.72 -17.77 16.56
#